data_AF-A0A7I7YRB9-F1
#
_entry.id   AF-A0A7I7YRB9-F1
#
_cell.length_a   1.000
_cell.length_b   1.000
_cell.length_c   1.000
_cell.angle_alpha   90.00
_cell.angle_beta   90.00
_cell.angle_gamma   90.00
#
_symmetry.space_group_name_H-M   'P 1'
#
loop_
_entity.id
_entity.type
_entity.pdbx_description
1 polymer ?
#
loop_
_entity_poly.entity_id
_entity_poly.type
_entity_poly.pdbx_seq_one_letter_code
_entity_poly.pdbx_strand_id
1 'polypeptide(L)'
;MKWNLRLAAANRGIWKASELQRMLADRGLVISAGKMSGLWSGNPNAIKLNDLDVICAVLGCGVDELLIPEPETVAAATPVTDDESAAVGEARSVTPRTRAGRSLPPR
;
A
#
# COMPACT_ATOMS: atom_id res chain seq x y z
N MET A 1 9.07 -2.90 -1.95
CA MET A 1 8.45 -1.99 -2.96
C MET A 1 9.50 -0.95 -3.26
N LYS A 2 9.96 -0.92 -4.51
CA LYS A 2 11.00 -0.02 -4.99
C LYS A 2 10.38 1.14 -5.75
N TRP A 3 10.82 2.34 -5.39
CA TRP A 3 10.44 3.57 -6.06
C TRP A 3 11.35 3.83 -7.27
N ASN A 4 10.76 3.99 -8.45
CA ASN A 4 11.47 4.05 -9.73
C ASN A 4 11.23 5.34 -10.52
N LEU A 5 10.83 6.43 -9.83
CA LEU A 5 10.47 7.70 -10.46
C LEU A 5 11.54 8.24 -11.41
N ARG A 6 12.81 8.25 -10.98
CA ARG A 6 13.89 8.84 -11.76
C ARG A 6 14.11 8.13 -13.09
N LEU A 7 14.04 6.80 -13.12
CA LEU A 7 14.19 6.04 -14.36
C LEU A 7 12.96 6.22 -15.25
N ALA A 8 11.76 6.15 -14.67
CA ALA A 8 10.51 6.38 -15.41
C ALA A 8 10.50 7.77 -16.07
N ALA A 9 10.98 8.81 -15.37
CA ALA A 9 11.14 10.17 -15.87
C ALA A 9 12.23 10.26 -16.96
N ALA A 10 13.39 9.63 -16.76
CA ALA A 10 14.48 9.63 -17.74
C ALA A 10 14.09 8.99 -19.07
N ASN A 11 13.31 7.89 -19.04
CA ASN A 11 12.77 7.25 -20.24
C ASN A 11 11.87 8.19 -21.08
N ARG A 12 11.37 9.26 -20.47
CA ARG A 12 10.53 10.29 -21.09
C ARG A 12 11.29 11.59 -21.36
N GLY A 13 12.61 11.56 -21.23
CA GLY A 13 13.48 12.71 -21.48
C GLY A 13 13.54 13.74 -20.34
N ILE A 14 12.98 13.42 -19.16
CA ILE A 14 13.00 14.32 -18.00
C ILE A 14 14.18 13.95 -17.11
N TRP A 15 15.22 14.80 -17.13
CA TRP A 15 16.49 14.51 -16.44
C TRP A 15 16.70 15.31 -15.16
N LYS A 16 15.89 16.35 -14.92
CA LYS A 16 16.03 17.28 -13.79
C LYS A 16 14.81 17.20 -12.88
N ALA A 17 15.04 17.05 -11.58
CA ALA A 17 13.98 17.02 -10.58
C ALA A 17 13.10 18.29 -10.62
N SER A 18 13.72 19.46 -10.82
CA SER A 18 13.03 20.75 -10.91
C SER A 18 12.16 20.90 -12.16
N GLU A 19 12.49 20.21 -13.24
CA GLU A 19 11.68 20.15 -14.44
C GLU A 19 10.40 19.34 -14.18
N LEU A 20 10.55 18.14 -13.62
CA LEU A 20 9.40 17.33 -13.20
C LEU A 20 8.54 18.09 -12.19
N GLN A 21 9.15 18.75 -11.19
CA GLN A 21 8.44 19.55 -10.20
C GLN A 21 7.56 20.63 -10.84
N ARG A 22 8.06 21.31 -11.88
CA ARG A 22 7.28 22.31 -12.61
C ARG A 22 6.11 21.67 -13.35
N MET A 23 6.33 20.57 -14.06
CA MET A 23 5.28 19.84 -14.76
C MET A 23 4.18 19.32 -13.82
N LEU A 24 4.55 18.87 -12.61
CA LEU A 24 3.59 18.48 -11.57
C LEU A 24 2.78 19.68 -11.07
N ALA A 25 3.43 20.84 -10.87
CA ALA A 25 2.76 22.07 -10.45
C ALA A 25 1.75 22.56 -11.50
N ASP A 26 2.06 22.43 -12.79
CA ASP A 26 1.15 22.77 -13.90
C ASP A 26 -0.15 21.92 -13.88
N ARG A 27 -0.12 20.75 -13.23
CA ARG A 27 -1.28 19.87 -12.99
C ARG A 27 -1.87 20.01 -11.59
N GLY A 28 -1.46 21.03 -10.82
CA GLY A 28 -1.97 21.32 -9.49
C GLY A 28 -1.27 20.59 -8.34
N LEU A 29 -0.22 19.81 -8.61
CA LEU A 29 0.58 19.16 -7.58
C LEU A 29 1.82 19.98 -7.23
N VAL A 30 1.65 20.92 -6.30
CA VAL A 30 2.74 21.78 -5.80
C VAL A 30 3.53 21.06 -4.71
N ILE A 31 4.76 20.68 -5.03
CA ILE A 31 5.68 19.97 -4.12
C ILE A 31 6.81 20.91 -3.70
N SER A 32 7.20 20.91 -2.42
CA SER A 32 8.39 21.66 -1.96
C SER A 32 9.69 21.05 -2.50
N ALA A 33 10.76 21.84 -2.63
CA ALA A 33 12.05 21.34 -3.11
C ALA A 33 12.58 20.16 -2.28
N GLY A 34 12.39 20.19 -0.96
CA GLY A 34 12.78 19.09 -0.07
C GLY A 34 12.00 17.79 -0.32
N LYS A 35 10.66 17.87 -0.43
CA LYS A 35 9.82 16.70 -0.76
C LYS A 35 10.14 16.18 -2.16
N MET A 36 10.39 17.08 -3.13
CA MET A 36 10.78 16.70 -4.48
C MET A 36 12.14 15.98 -4.50
N SER A 37 13.13 16.45 -3.74
CA SER A 37 14.43 15.77 -3.63
C SER A 37 14.29 14.37 -3.03
N GLY A 38 13.44 14.20 -2.01
CA GLY A 38 13.14 12.90 -1.43
C GLY A 38 12.47 11.94 -2.43
N LEU A 39 11.52 12.44 -3.23
CA LEU A 39 10.89 11.67 -4.31
C LEU A 39 11.84 11.35 -5.46
N TRP A 40 12.78 12.24 -5.79
CA TRP A 40 13.65 12.07 -6.94
C TRP A 40 14.82 11.11 -6.69
N SER A 41 15.42 11.18 -5.50
CA SER A 41 16.66 10.46 -5.18
C SER A 41 16.48 9.36 -4.14
N GLY A 42 15.36 9.32 -3.43
CA GLY A 42 15.12 8.39 -2.33
C GLY A 42 13.93 7.45 -2.56
N ASN A 43 13.58 6.70 -1.52
CA ASN A 43 12.35 5.92 -1.46
C ASN A 43 11.38 6.63 -0.48
N PRO A 44 10.25 7.19 -0.94
CA PRO A 44 9.32 7.88 -0.06
C PRO A 44 8.65 6.89 0.91
N ASN A 45 8.62 7.24 2.20
CA ASN A 45 7.92 6.43 3.21
C ASN A 45 6.39 6.39 2.99
N ALA A 46 5.83 7.45 2.40
CA ALA A 46 4.41 7.55 2.09
C ALA A 46 4.19 8.43 0.86
N ILE A 47 3.20 8.06 0.05
CA ILE A 47 2.70 8.87 -1.06
C ILE A 47 1.17 8.81 -1.06
N LYS A 48 0.52 9.95 -1.31
CA LYS A 48 -0.93 9.98 -1.48
C LYS A 48 -1.29 9.41 -2.84
N LEU A 49 -2.37 8.62 -2.92
CA LEU A 49 -2.84 8.05 -4.18
C LEU A 49 -3.15 9.14 -5.22
N ASN A 50 -3.76 10.25 -4.80
CA ASN A 50 -4.02 11.39 -5.68
C ASN A 50 -2.73 12.03 -6.23
N ASP A 51 -1.66 12.13 -5.41
CA ASP A 51 -0.37 12.63 -5.89
C ASP A 51 0.24 11.65 -6.90
N LEU A 52 0.10 10.33 -6.65
CA LEU A 52 0.56 9.27 -7.55
C LEU A 52 -0.16 9.31 -8.90
N ASP A 53 -1.48 9.49 -8.92
CA ASP A 53 -2.26 9.64 -10.17
C ASP A 53 -1.77 10.82 -11.01
N VAL A 54 -1.50 11.97 -10.38
CA VAL A 54 -0.96 13.14 -11.08
C VAL A 54 0.44 12.86 -11.64
N ILE A 55 1.30 12.18 -10.88
CA ILE A 55 2.64 11.80 -11.36
C ILE A 55 2.54 10.87 -12.56
N CYS A 56 1.69 9.84 -12.49
CA CYS A 56 1.40 8.93 -13.60
C CYS A 56 0.89 9.68 -14.83
N ALA A 57 -0.01 10.66 -14.65
CA ALA A 57 -0.55 11.46 -15.74
C ALA A 57 0.48 12.42 -16.38
N VAL A 58 1.38 13.01 -15.57
CA VAL A 58 2.44 13.89 -16.05
C VAL A 58 3.51 13.12 -16.81
N LEU A 59 3.85 11.92 -16.35
CA LEU A 59 4.79 11.05 -17.03
C LEU A 59 4.12 10.32 -18.20
N GLY A 60 2.82 10.06 -18.16
CA GLY A 60 2.18 9.12 -19.10
C GLY A 60 2.69 7.70 -18.87
N CYS A 61 2.68 7.26 -17.61
CA CYS A 61 3.15 5.95 -17.18
C CYS A 61 2.11 5.24 -16.31
N GLY A 62 2.21 3.92 -16.22
CA GLY A 62 1.47 3.12 -15.24
C GLY A 62 2.07 3.24 -13.83
N VAL A 63 1.30 2.81 -12.82
CA VAL A 63 1.78 2.77 -11.42
C VAL A 63 2.88 1.72 -11.24
N ASP A 64 2.83 0.64 -12.01
CA ASP A 64 3.81 -0.45 -12.04
C ASP A 64 5.21 0.01 -12.48
N GLU A 65 5.30 1.02 -13.34
CA GLU A 65 6.58 1.63 -13.72
C GLU A 65 7.21 2.43 -12.58
N LEU A 66 6.41 2.96 -11.66
CA LEU A 66 6.83 3.78 -10.52
C LEU A 66 7.07 2.96 -9.25
N LEU A 67 6.23 1.96 -8.99
CA LEU A 67 6.20 1.13 -7.80
C LEU A 67 6.48 -0.33 -8.17
N ILE A 68 7.76 -0.71 -8.12
CA ILE A 68 8.20 -2.05 -8.49
C ILE A 68 8.06 -2.97 -7.27
N PRO A 69 7.30 -4.07 -7.35
CA PRO A 69 7.22 -5.05 -6.27
C PRO A 69 8.56 -5.80 -6.11
N GLU A 70 8.98 -5.98 -4.86
CA GLU A 70 10.18 -6.73 -4.49
C GLU A 70 9.76 -7.89 -3.58
N PRO A 71 9.28 -9.00 -4.16
CA PRO A 71 8.67 -10.10 -3.41
C PRO A 71 9.66 -10.78 -2.46
N GLU A 72 10.95 -10.77 -2.78
CA GLU A 72 12.03 -11.30 -1.94
C GLU A 72 12.23 -10.54 -0.63
N THR A 73 11.80 -9.27 -0.56
CA THR A 73 11.88 -8.46 0.65
C THR A 73 10.68 -8.66 1.59
N VAL A 74 9.62 -9.29 1.08
CA VAL A 74 8.45 -9.61 1.90
C VAL A 74 8.72 -10.97 2.51
N ALA A 75 8.88 -11.02 3.84
CA ALA A 75 8.97 -12.28 4.55
C ALA A 75 7.78 -13.16 4.13
N ALA A 76 8.07 -14.33 3.55
CA ALA A 76 7.03 -15.28 3.22
C ALA A 76 6.20 -15.51 4.48
N ALA A 77 4.87 -15.45 4.34
CA ALA A 77 4.00 -15.97 5.38
C ALA A 77 4.49 -17.40 5.65
N THR A 78 4.99 -17.66 6.86
CA THR A 78 5.37 -19.02 7.24
C THR A 78 4.18 -19.89 6.90
N PRO A 79 4.32 -20.88 5.99
CA PRO A 79 3.28 -21.87 5.85
C PRO A 79 3.08 -22.40 7.25
N VAL A 80 1.87 -22.25 7.78
CA VAL A 80 1.44 -22.99 8.95
C VAL A 80 1.51 -24.43 8.47
N THR A 81 2.64 -25.08 8.72
CA THR A 81 2.70 -26.52 8.74
C THR A 81 1.68 -26.91 9.77
N ASP A 82 0.54 -27.46 9.30
CA ASP A 82 -0.38 -28.27 10.09
C ASP A 82 0.37 -29.52 10.58
N ASP A 83 1.37 -29.30 11.41
CA ASP A 83 2.08 -30.31 12.19
C ASP A 83 2.09 -29.82 13.64
N GLU A 84 0.87 -29.59 14.15
CA GLU A 84 0.65 -29.69 15.59
C GLU A 84 0.18 -31.12 15.86
N SER A 85 1.17 -31.95 16.19
CA SER A 85 0.98 -33.17 16.97
C SER A 85 -0.05 -32.95 18.07
N ALA A 86 -0.96 -33.92 18.19
CA ALA A 86 -1.99 -34.04 19.20
C ALA A 86 -1.65 -33.45 20.58
N ALA A 87 -2.16 -32.25 20.87
CA ALA A 87 -2.53 -31.87 22.22
C ALA A 87 -4.05 -32.02 22.34
N VAL A 88 -4.50 -33.07 23.04
CA VAL A 88 -5.90 -33.23 23.43
C VAL A 88 -6.24 -32.15 24.47
N GLY A 89 -6.50 -30.94 23.97
CA GLY A 89 -7.23 -29.92 24.70
C GLY A 89 -8.70 -30.31 24.65
N GLU A 90 -9.22 -30.82 25.76
CA GLU A 90 -10.62 -31.18 25.92
C GLU A 90 -11.51 -30.04 25.42
N ALA A 91 -12.18 -30.27 24.30
CA ALA A 91 -13.12 -29.33 23.70
C ALA A 91 -14.27 -29.12 24.69
N ARG A 92 -14.19 -28.07 25.50
CA ARG A 92 -15.37 -27.56 26.20
C ARG A 92 -16.30 -27.00 25.14
N SER A 93 -17.21 -27.84 24.68
CA SER A 93 -18.36 -27.43 23.89
C SER A 93 -19.11 -26.37 24.70
N VAL A 94 -19.08 -25.13 24.22
CA VAL A 94 -19.95 -24.08 24.75
C VAL A 94 -21.34 -24.35 24.21
N THR A 95 -22.15 -25.09 24.97
CA THR A 95 -23.56 -25.27 24.65
C THR A 95 -24.33 -24.01 25.06
N PRO A 96 -24.97 -23.28 24.13
CA PRO A 96 -25.81 -22.15 24.52
C PRO A 96 -27.00 -22.66 25.35
N ARG A 97 -27.10 -22.21 26.61
CA ARG A 97 -28.25 -22.49 27.47
C ARG A 97 -29.49 -21.79 26.90
N THR A 98 -30.42 -22.56 26.35
CA THR A 98 -31.76 -22.06 26.02
C THR A 98 -32.47 -21.65 27.32
N ARG A 99 -32.72 -20.35 27.48
CA ARG A 99 -33.44 -19.79 28.63
C ARG A 99 -34.91 -20.25 28.54
N ALA A 100 -35.26 -21.27 29.32
CA ALA A 100 -36.65 -21.67 29.49
C ALA A 100 -37.40 -20.54 30.21
N GLY A 101 -38.41 -20.00 29.55
CA GLY A 101 -39.32 -19.02 30.15
C GLY A 101 -39.89 -18.05 29.14
N ARG A 102 -41.04 -18.40 28.56
CA ARG A 102 -41.91 -17.46 27.85
C ARG A 102 -42.33 -16.35 28.82
N SER A 103 -42.37 -15.11 28.34
CA SER A 103 -43.47 -14.19 28.66
C SER A 103 -43.80 -13.39 27.40
N LEU A 104 -45.07 -13.39 27.01
CA LEU A 104 -45.58 -12.61 25.88
C LEU A 104 -45.58 -11.12 26.25
N PRO A 105 -45.39 -10.21 25.28
CA PRO A 105 -45.46 -8.78 25.55
C PRO A 105 -46.90 -8.34 25.83
N PRO A 106 -47.13 -7.37 26.73
CA PRO A 106 -48.45 -6.83 27.01
C PRO A 106 -48.96 -5.97 25.83
N ARG A 107 -50.30 -5.89 25.70
CA ARG A 107 -51.02 -5.14 24.67
C ARG A 107 -50.89 -3.64 24.80
#